data_AF-A0A1F4QH13-F1
#
_entry.id   AF-A0A1F4QH13-F1
#
_cell.length_a   1.000
_cell.length_b   1.000
_cell.length_c   1.000
_cell.angle_alpha   90.00
_cell.angle_beta   90.00
_cell.angle_gamma   90.00
#
_symmetry.space_group_name_H-M   'P 1'
#
loop_
_entity.id
_entity.type
_entity.pdbx_description
1 polymer ?
#
loop_
_entity_poly.entity_id
_entity_poly.type
_entity_poly.pdbx_seq_one_letter_code
_entity_poly.pdbx_strand_id
1 'polypeptide(L)'
;MQPFGLADAWGADRSELLRAFIQAERQGALYHTWEVMCPNCRVATTRATSLDGVPERFHCDGCGIAYDTDLERWVELRYSVHARLRAARDEVYCIGGPANTPHIWAQHYLLSGTARVFSLALPDEAFRVRALRLNHTCPLEPETAATGEATFAYRPDGWFQMRQVFRPGPVTVRLRNEAPHVVVAVLEQVRPDPRAITAAQVMREPEFRAVARLEDRSDAAAGSGPTATSGSG
;
A
#
# COMPACT_ATOMS: atom_id res chain seq x y z
N MET A 1 3.56 12.63 -1.39
CA MET A 1 4.94 12.44 -0.86
C MET A 1 4.88 11.76 0.49
N GLN A 2 5.81 10.83 0.75
CA GLN A 2 5.98 10.16 2.05
C GLN A 2 7.11 10.84 2.83
N PRO A 3 6.87 11.42 4.02
CA PRO A 3 7.94 12.08 4.79
C PRO A 3 9.09 11.12 5.13
N PHE A 4 8.81 9.92 5.61
CA PHE A 4 9.87 8.96 5.95
C PHE A 4 10.64 8.47 4.71
N GLY A 5 9.95 8.28 3.58
CA GLY A 5 10.63 7.94 2.32
C GLY A 5 11.59 9.04 1.86
N LEU A 6 11.26 10.31 2.11
CA LEU A 6 12.13 11.44 1.80
C LEU A 6 13.28 11.58 2.81
N ALA A 7 13.02 11.31 4.10
CA ALA A 7 14.05 11.31 5.14
C ALA A 7 15.13 10.26 4.84
N ASP A 8 14.71 9.04 4.51
CA ASP A 8 15.63 7.96 4.14
C ASP A 8 16.48 8.34 2.92
N ALA A 9 15.87 8.96 1.90
CA ALA A 9 16.58 9.39 0.69
C ALA A 9 17.58 10.53 0.95
N TRP A 10 17.33 11.38 1.93
CA TRP A 10 18.19 12.51 2.31
C TRP A 10 19.17 12.19 3.45
N GLY A 11 19.08 11.01 4.06
CA GLY A 11 19.84 10.66 5.26
C GLY A 11 19.48 11.53 6.47
N ALA A 12 18.25 12.06 6.52
CA ALA A 12 17.75 12.90 7.60
C ALA A 12 17.03 12.08 8.68
N ASP A 13 16.89 12.64 9.88
CA ASP A 13 16.07 12.02 10.91
C ASP A 13 14.58 12.05 10.50
N ARG A 14 13.92 10.89 10.60
CA ARG A 14 12.53 10.71 10.20
C ARG A 14 11.57 11.58 11.00
N SER A 15 11.82 11.76 12.30
CA SER A 15 10.96 12.55 13.19
C SER A 15 11.14 14.04 12.93
N GLU A 16 12.37 14.49 12.75
CA GLU A 16 12.68 15.87 12.38
C GLU A 16 12.06 16.25 11.04
N LEU A 17 12.18 15.39 10.02
CA LEU A 17 11.58 15.68 8.72
C LEU A 17 10.04 15.68 8.77
N LEU A 18 9.44 14.78 9.54
CA LEU A 18 7.99 14.81 9.77
C LEU A 18 7.55 16.14 10.40
N ARG A 19 8.24 16.60 11.44
CA ARG A 19 7.95 17.91 12.08
C ARG A 19 8.11 19.07 11.09
N ALA A 20 9.15 19.03 10.25
CA ALA A 20 9.33 20.03 9.20
C ALA A 20 8.17 20.06 8.20
N PHE A 21 7.63 18.89 7.82
CA PHE A 21 6.46 18.78 6.94
C PHE A 21 5.20 19.36 7.60
N ILE A 22 4.95 19.01 8.86
CA ILE A 22 3.82 19.56 9.65
C ILE A 22 3.93 21.09 9.73
N GLN A 23 5.12 21.61 10.00
CA GLN A 23 5.35 23.04 10.08
C GLN A 23 5.24 23.76 8.73
N ALA A 24 5.59 23.09 7.62
CA ALA A 24 5.40 23.61 6.27
C ALA A 24 3.90 23.64 5.89
N GLU A 25 3.12 22.65 6.31
CA GLU A 25 1.66 22.65 6.16
C GLU A 25 1.00 23.78 6.95
N ARG A 26 1.42 24.02 8.19
CA ARG A 26 0.95 25.18 8.98
C ARG A 26 1.17 26.53 8.30
N GLN A 27 2.20 26.62 7.46
CA GLN A 27 2.53 27.82 6.69
C GLN A 27 1.86 27.83 5.30
N GLY A 28 1.04 26.83 4.97
CA GLY A 28 0.35 26.70 3.69
C GLY A 28 1.25 26.31 2.52
N ALA A 29 2.47 25.83 2.80
CA ALA A 29 3.39 25.38 1.76
C ALA A 29 3.07 23.96 1.28
N LEU A 30 2.68 23.11 2.23
CA LEU A 30 2.21 21.75 1.98
C LEU A 30 0.74 21.63 2.40
N TYR A 31 0.11 20.57 1.94
CA TYR A 31 -1.15 20.07 2.48
C TYR A 31 -1.07 18.54 2.52
N HIS A 32 -1.74 17.92 3.47
CA HIS A 32 -1.83 16.47 3.52
C HIS A 32 -3.11 15.94 2.87
N THR A 33 -3.09 14.63 2.63
CA THR A 33 -4.23 13.83 2.19
C THR A 33 -4.15 12.47 2.85
N TRP A 34 -5.31 11.88 3.08
CA TRP A 34 -5.48 10.52 3.58
C TRP A 34 -5.61 9.58 2.39
N GLU A 35 -4.62 8.73 2.21
CA GLU A 35 -4.62 7.72 1.15
C GLU A 35 -4.89 6.35 1.72
N VAL A 36 -5.88 5.67 1.14
CA VAL A 36 -6.26 4.34 1.56
C VAL A 36 -5.53 3.34 0.69
N MET A 37 -4.63 2.59 1.30
CA MET A 37 -3.71 1.69 0.63
C MET A 37 -4.32 0.30 0.52
N CYS A 38 -4.23 -0.30 -0.67
CA CYS A 38 -4.55 -1.72 -0.83
C CYS A 38 -3.50 -2.59 -0.11
N PRO A 39 -3.89 -3.56 0.74
CA PRO A 39 -2.94 -4.43 1.44
C PRO A 39 -2.14 -5.35 0.49
N ASN A 40 -2.61 -5.54 -0.74
CA ASN A 40 -1.96 -6.41 -1.73
C ASN A 40 -1.03 -5.64 -2.67
N CYS A 41 -1.51 -4.62 -3.37
CA CYS A 41 -0.66 -3.86 -4.29
C CYS A 41 0.00 -2.63 -3.67
N ARG A 42 -0.38 -2.21 -2.44
CA ARG A 42 0.14 -1.01 -1.76
C ARG A 42 0.01 0.26 -2.61
N VAL A 43 -1.03 0.32 -3.42
CA VAL A 43 -1.41 1.50 -4.20
C VAL A 43 -2.67 2.08 -3.58
N ALA A 44 -2.76 3.41 -3.54
CA ALA A 44 -3.92 4.11 -3.03
C ALA A 44 -5.15 3.81 -3.91
N THR A 45 -6.23 3.35 -3.28
CA THR A 45 -7.53 3.14 -3.94
C THR A 45 -8.40 4.38 -3.87
N THR A 46 -8.31 5.11 -2.76
CA THR A 46 -9.06 6.33 -2.48
C THR A 46 -8.15 7.36 -1.83
N ARG A 47 -8.44 8.64 -2.08
CA ARG A 47 -7.81 9.77 -1.42
C ARG A 47 -8.89 10.68 -0.84
N ALA A 48 -8.70 11.13 0.39
CA ALA A 48 -9.57 12.09 1.07
C ALA A 48 -8.73 13.25 1.65
N THR A 49 -9.35 14.42 1.81
CA THR A 49 -8.71 15.59 2.45
C THR A 49 -8.95 15.62 3.95
N SER A 50 -9.94 14.90 4.46
CA SER A 50 -10.23 14.75 5.90
C SER A 50 -10.44 13.28 6.24
N LEU A 51 -10.25 12.92 7.51
CA LEU A 51 -10.50 11.55 7.98
C LEU A 51 -11.99 11.17 7.88
N ASP A 52 -12.90 12.11 8.11
CA ASP A 52 -14.34 11.90 7.94
C ASP A 52 -14.73 11.60 6.49
N GLY A 53 -13.90 12.02 5.53
CA GLY A 53 -14.05 11.69 4.11
C GLY A 53 -13.54 10.30 3.73
N VAL A 54 -12.93 9.56 4.65
CA VAL A 54 -12.44 8.19 4.41
C VAL A 54 -13.64 7.22 4.56
N PRO A 55 -14.08 6.53 3.50
CA PRO A 55 -15.22 5.62 3.60
C PRO A 55 -14.87 4.41 4.47
N GLU A 56 -15.87 3.70 5.00
CA GLU A 56 -15.67 2.54 5.89
C GLU A 56 -15.19 1.26 5.17
N ARG A 57 -15.37 1.21 3.85
CA ARG A 57 -15.08 0.03 3.03
C ARG A 57 -14.51 0.41 1.68
N PHE A 58 -13.60 -0.42 1.19
CA PHE A 58 -12.90 -0.21 -0.08
C PHE A 58 -12.96 -1.43 -0.96
N HIS A 59 -12.90 -1.18 -2.26
CA HIS A 59 -12.65 -2.18 -3.27
C HIS A 59 -11.39 -1.80 -4.06
N CYS A 60 -10.50 -2.76 -4.28
CA CYS A 60 -9.37 -2.58 -5.18
C CYS A 60 -9.61 -3.38 -6.46
N ASP A 61 -9.88 -2.69 -7.57
CA ASP A 61 -10.11 -3.33 -8.87
C ASP A 61 -8.89 -4.14 -9.34
N GLY A 62 -7.68 -3.62 -9.14
CA GLY A 62 -6.46 -4.33 -9.54
C GLY A 62 -6.26 -5.66 -8.81
N CYS A 63 -6.52 -5.68 -7.50
CA CYS A 63 -6.32 -6.88 -6.68
C CYS A 63 -7.57 -7.76 -6.52
N GLY A 64 -8.76 -7.23 -6.83
CA GLY A 64 -10.04 -7.94 -6.69
C GLY A 64 -10.41 -8.23 -5.24
N ILE A 65 -10.04 -7.36 -4.30
CA ILE A 65 -10.37 -7.51 -2.88
C ILE A 65 -11.29 -6.39 -2.40
N ALA A 66 -12.07 -6.70 -1.39
CA ALA A 66 -12.71 -5.70 -0.53
C ALA A 66 -12.14 -5.81 0.89
N TYR A 67 -11.99 -4.68 1.57
CA TYR A 67 -11.46 -4.60 2.92
C TYR A 67 -12.01 -3.38 3.64
N ASP A 68 -12.10 -3.47 4.96
CA ASP A 68 -12.60 -2.40 5.81
C ASP A 68 -11.47 -1.43 6.16
N THR A 69 -11.85 -0.20 6.50
CA THR A 69 -10.90 0.84 6.90
C THR A 69 -10.19 0.47 8.18
N ASP A 70 -8.86 0.58 8.14
CA ASP A 70 -8.01 0.40 9.32
C ASP A 70 -7.01 1.54 9.36
N LEU A 71 -7.21 2.47 10.30
CA LEU A 71 -6.35 3.65 10.48
C LEU A 71 -4.95 3.28 10.96
N GLU A 72 -4.76 2.09 11.54
CA GLU A 72 -3.46 1.61 12.00
C GLU A 72 -2.66 0.97 10.87
N ARG A 73 -3.32 0.47 9.82
CA ARG A 73 -2.68 -0.36 8.79
C ARG A 73 -2.78 0.18 7.37
N TRP A 74 -3.95 0.66 6.97
CA TRP A 74 -4.28 0.90 5.55
C TRP A 74 -4.49 2.37 5.21
N VAL A 75 -4.68 3.26 6.18
CA VAL A 75 -4.79 4.70 5.91
C VAL A 75 -3.47 5.38 6.15
N GLU A 76 -2.88 5.91 5.09
CA GLU A 76 -1.57 6.56 5.06
C GLU A 76 -1.72 8.08 4.93
N LEU A 77 -0.90 8.82 5.68
CA LEU A 77 -0.72 10.26 5.50
C LEU A 77 0.25 10.53 4.36
N ARG A 78 -0.17 11.30 3.36
CA ARG A 78 0.73 11.79 2.30
C ARG A 78 0.61 13.28 2.08
N TYR A 79 1.76 13.92 1.83
CA TYR A 79 1.83 15.35 1.59
C TYR A 79 2.00 15.71 0.12
N SER A 80 1.45 16.85 -0.26
CA SER A 80 1.63 17.47 -1.57
C SER A 80 1.96 18.95 -1.42
N VAL A 81 2.62 19.52 -2.43
CA VAL A 81 2.95 20.95 -2.46
C VAL A 81 1.71 21.73 -2.85
N HIS A 82 1.39 22.79 -2.10
CA HIS A 82 0.24 23.62 -2.42
C HIS A 82 0.43 24.31 -3.78
N ALA A 83 -0.63 24.32 -4.61
CA ALA A 83 -0.58 24.84 -5.99
C ALA A 83 -0.18 26.32 -6.08
N ARG A 84 -0.39 27.10 -4.99
CA ARG A 84 0.06 28.50 -4.86
C ARG A 84 1.59 28.64 -4.93
N LEU A 85 2.34 27.63 -4.52
CA LEU A 85 3.81 27.65 -4.59
C LEU A 85 4.31 27.05 -5.91
N ARG A 86 3.74 25.93 -6.33
CA ARG A 86 4.07 25.30 -7.61
C ARG A 86 2.94 24.40 -8.07
N ALA A 87 2.65 24.44 -9.38
CA ALA A 87 1.88 23.37 -10.01
C ALA A 87 2.68 22.05 -9.95
N ALA A 88 2.26 21.12 -9.09
CA ALA A 88 2.75 19.76 -9.07
C ALA A 88 1.71 18.86 -9.73
N ARG A 89 2.15 18.00 -10.66
CA ARG A 89 1.29 16.98 -11.25
C ARG A 89 1.52 15.67 -10.51
N ASP A 90 0.43 15.07 -10.07
CA ASP A 90 0.45 13.73 -9.51
C ASP A 90 0.25 12.75 -10.68
N GLU A 91 1.34 12.40 -11.35
CA GLU A 91 1.27 11.52 -12.52
C GLU A 91 1.00 10.09 -12.08
N VAL A 92 -0.05 9.49 -12.64
CA VAL A 92 -0.38 8.08 -12.43
C VAL A 92 0.50 7.25 -13.34
N TYR A 93 1.53 6.63 -12.77
CA TYR A 93 2.39 5.67 -13.47
C TYR A 93 1.74 4.29 -13.52
N CYS A 94 2.30 3.38 -14.35
CA CYS A 94 1.81 2.01 -14.46
C CYS A 94 1.80 1.32 -13.09
N ILE A 95 0.61 0.91 -12.64
CA ILE A 95 0.39 0.26 -11.34
C ILE A 95 1.24 -1.00 -11.12
N GLY A 96 1.61 -1.70 -12.20
CA GLY A 96 2.48 -2.89 -12.17
C GLY A 96 3.97 -2.61 -12.31
N GLY A 97 4.40 -1.34 -12.28
CA GLY A 97 5.80 -0.97 -12.37
C GLY A 97 6.55 -1.33 -11.07
N PRO A 98 7.79 -1.88 -11.14
CA PRO A 98 8.57 -2.22 -9.94
C PRO A 98 8.81 -1.04 -8.99
N ALA A 99 8.86 0.18 -9.52
CA ALA A 99 8.96 1.39 -8.71
C ALA A 99 7.69 1.67 -7.87
N ASN A 100 6.51 1.23 -8.35
CA ASN A 100 5.22 1.42 -7.69
C ASN A 100 4.88 0.28 -6.73
N THR A 101 5.32 -0.95 -7.04
CA THR A 101 5.09 -2.14 -6.20
C THR A 101 6.40 -2.85 -5.85
N PRO A 102 7.32 -2.20 -5.12
CA PRO A 102 8.65 -2.74 -4.84
C PRO A 102 8.64 -4.00 -3.96
N HIS A 103 7.53 -4.26 -3.25
CA HIS A 103 7.33 -5.47 -2.47
C HIS A 103 6.97 -6.69 -3.33
N ILE A 104 6.60 -6.52 -4.60
CA ILE A 104 6.33 -7.62 -5.54
C ILE A 104 7.64 -7.99 -6.23
N TRP A 105 8.11 -9.22 -5.98
CA TRP A 105 9.44 -9.68 -6.42
C TRP A 105 9.38 -10.53 -7.67
N ALA A 106 8.29 -11.28 -7.85
CA ALA A 106 8.04 -12.02 -9.07
C ALA A 106 6.54 -12.13 -9.33
N GLN A 107 6.18 -12.08 -10.61
CA GLN A 107 4.81 -12.32 -11.06
C GLN A 107 4.82 -13.22 -12.29
N HIS A 108 4.11 -14.35 -12.21
CA HIS A 108 4.10 -15.36 -13.27
C HIS A 108 2.68 -15.74 -13.68
N TYR A 109 2.45 -15.72 -14.99
CA TYR A 109 1.26 -16.22 -15.63
C TYR A 109 1.36 -17.75 -15.81
N LEU A 110 0.41 -18.49 -15.25
CA LEU A 110 0.35 -19.94 -15.30
C LEU A 110 -0.93 -20.38 -16.00
N LEU A 111 -0.79 -20.94 -17.21
CA LEU A 111 -1.91 -21.61 -17.88
C LEU A 111 -2.28 -22.89 -17.11
N SER A 112 -3.53 -23.35 -17.29
CA SER A 112 -4.00 -24.62 -16.75
C SER A 112 -3.03 -25.76 -17.09
N GLY A 113 -2.66 -26.57 -16.08
CA GLY A 113 -1.76 -27.72 -16.22
C GLY A 113 -0.27 -27.38 -16.37
N THR A 114 0.11 -26.10 -16.46
CA THR A 114 1.52 -25.71 -16.68
C THR A 114 2.30 -25.49 -15.39
N ALA A 115 3.62 -25.52 -15.51
CA ALA A 115 4.54 -25.16 -14.44
C ALA A 115 5.50 -24.05 -14.89
N ARG A 116 6.02 -23.32 -13.91
CA ARG A 116 7.13 -22.36 -14.07
C ARG A 116 8.16 -22.62 -12.98
N VAL A 117 9.42 -22.45 -13.36
CA VAL A 117 10.57 -22.51 -12.47
C VAL A 117 11.38 -21.25 -12.68
N PHE A 118 11.77 -20.61 -11.61
CA PHE A 118 12.62 -19.43 -11.61
C PHE A 118 13.43 -19.39 -10.33
N SER A 119 14.52 -18.63 -10.34
CA SER A 119 15.39 -18.47 -9.18
C SER A 119 15.55 -17.01 -8.83
N LEU A 120 15.62 -16.72 -7.53
CA LEU A 120 15.87 -15.39 -6.99
C LEU A 120 16.56 -15.50 -5.64
N ALA A 121 17.23 -14.42 -5.21
CA ALA A 121 17.89 -14.39 -3.91
C ALA A 121 16.93 -13.82 -2.85
N LEU A 122 16.37 -14.67 -1.99
CA LEU A 122 15.45 -14.23 -0.94
C LEU A 122 16.22 -13.86 0.34
N PRO A 123 15.99 -12.67 0.94
CA PRO A 123 16.57 -12.30 2.22
C PRO A 123 15.93 -13.08 3.38
N ASP A 124 16.48 -12.92 4.57
CA ASP A 124 15.90 -13.43 5.82
C ASP A 124 14.68 -12.59 6.25
N GLU A 125 13.62 -12.63 5.42
CA GLU A 125 12.37 -11.91 5.63
C GLU A 125 11.18 -12.78 5.21
N ALA A 126 9.98 -12.50 5.74
CA ALA A 126 8.78 -13.23 5.39
C ALA A 126 8.19 -12.78 4.04
N PHE A 127 7.89 -13.78 3.21
CA PHE A 127 7.21 -13.64 1.92
C PHE A 127 5.88 -14.39 1.91
N ARG A 128 5.12 -14.19 0.84
CA ARG A 128 4.01 -15.07 0.49
C ARG A 128 3.88 -15.20 -1.01
N VAL A 129 3.28 -16.29 -1.45
CA VAL A 129 2.76 -16.42 -2.82
C VAL A 129 1.26 -16.18 -2.79
N ARG A 130 0.78 -15.25 -3.60
CA ARG A 130 -0.64 -14.90 -3.74
C ARG A 130 -1.11 -15.18 -5.16
N ALA A 131 -2.33 -15.69 -5.33
CA ALA A 131 -3.00 -15.71 -6.62
C ALA A 131 -3.70 -14.36 -6.85
N LEU A 132 -3.30 -13.59 -7.86
CA LEU A 132 -3.89 -12.29 -8.16
C LEU A 132 -5.40 -12.44 -8.46
N ARG A 133 -6.23 -11.53 -7.94
CA ARG A 133 -7.70 -11.52 -8.05
C ARG A 133 -8.44 -12.67 -7.34
N LEU A 134 -7.84 -13.86 -7.25
CA LEU A 134 -8.37 -15.01 -6.50
C LEU A 134 -8.04 -14.93 -5.00
N ASN A 135 -6.95 -14.23 -4.66
CA ASN A 135 -6.52 -13.87 -3.32
C ASN A 135 -6.21 -15.02 -2.34
N HIS A 136 -6.18 -16.26 -2.82
CA HIS A 136 -5.57 -17.37 -2.07
C HIS A 136 -4.07 -17.09 -1.87
N THR A 137 -3.58 -17.34 -0.66
CA THR A 137 -2.19 -17.09 -0.26
C THR A 137 -1.54 -18.31 0.37
N CYS A 138 -0.24 -18.49 0.13
CA CYS A 138 0.61 -19.43 0.83
C CYS A 138 1.80 -18.66 1.45
N PRO A 139 1.97 -18.66 2.79
CA PRO A 139 3.14 -18.08 3.44
C PRO A 139 4.43 -18.76 3.01
N LEU A 140 5.50 -17.98 2.88
CA LEU A 140 6.86 -18.43 2.59
C LEU A 140 7.81 -17.80 3.62
N GLU A 141 8.25 -18.59 4.59
CA GLU A 141 8.99 -18.11 5.77
C GLU A 141 10.48 -18.52 5.70
N PRO A 142 11.41 -17.66 6.15
CA PRO A 142 12.81 -18.01 6.18
C PRO A 142 13.10 -19.04 7.28
N GLU A 143 13.90 -20.05 6.95
CA GLU A 143 14.35 -21.07 7.89
C GLU A 143 15.75 -21.58 7.50
N THR A 144 16.73 -21.42 8.40
CA THR A 144 18.14 -21.76 8.12
C THR A 144 18.36 -23.22 7.75
N ALA A 145 17.56 -24.12 8.32
CA ALA A 145 17.62 -25.56 8.06
C ALA A 145 16.87 -26.00 6.78
N ALA A 146 16.13 -25.09 6.13
CA ALA A 146 15.39 -25.40 4.92
C ALA A 146 16.31 -25.57 3.70
N THR A 147 15.70 -25.96 2.59
CA THR A 147 16.40 -26.09 1.30
C THR A 147 16.39 -24.77 0.53
N GLY A 148 17.21 -24.69 -0.52
CA GLY A 148 17.15 -23.61 -1.51
C GLY A 148 16.04 -23.82 -2.55
N GLU A 149 15.01 -24.60 -2.25
CA GLU A 149 13.89 -24.87 -3.15
C GLU A 149 12.55 -24.66 -2.42
N ALA A 150 11.60 -24.03 -3.11
CA ALA A 150 10.23 -23.87 -2.62
C ALA A 150 9.24 -24.24 -3.73
N THR A 151 8.28 -25.13 -3.43
CA THR A 151 7.31 -25.62 -4.42
C THR A 151 5.89 -25.30 -4.02
N PHE A 152 5.14 -24.76 -4.98
CA PHE A 152 3.74 -24.40 -4.82
C PHE A 152 2.90 -25.04 -5.92
N ALA A 153 1.79 -25.68 -5.54
CA ALA A 153 0.79 -26.19 -6.45
C ALA A 153 -0.53 -25.46 -6.20
N TYR A 154 -1.08 -24.85 -7.24
CA TYR A 154 -2.39 -24.21 -7.20
C TYR A 154 -3.45 -25.19 -7.69
N ARG A 155 -4.41 -25.51 -6.84
CA ARG A 155 -5.56 -26.37 -7.11
C ARG A 155 -6.83 -25.52 -7.23
N PRO A 156 -7.98 -26.08 -7.67
CA PRO A 156 -9.22 -25.32 -7.81
C PRO A 156 -9.66 -24.57 -6.54
N ASP A 157 -9.27 -25.05 -5.36
CA ASP A 157 -9.54 -24.49 -4.04
C ASP A 157 -8.42 -23.59 -3.48
N GLY A 158 -7.28 -23.47 -4.18
CA GLY A 158 -6.18 -22.57 -3.81
C GLY A 158 -4.81 -23.21 -3.76
N TRP A 159 -3.88 -22.57 -3.04
CA TRP A 159 -2.54 -23.13 -2.86
C TRP A 159 -2.63 -24.38 -1.98
N PHE A 160 -2.16 -25.51 -2.50
CA PHE A 160 -2.20 -26.79 -1.79
C PHE A 160 -1.36 -26.77 -0.51
N GLN A 161 -0.22 -26.07 -0.56
CA GLN A 161 0.65 -25.91 0.59
C GLN A 161 0.05 -24.90 1.57
N MET A 162 -0.07 -25.29 2.84
CA MET A 162 -0.48 -24.38 3.91
C MET A 162 0.60 -23.35 4.27
N ARG A 163 1.87 -23.74 4.10
CA ARG A 163 3.07 -22.93 4.32
C ARG A 163 4.22 -23.54 3.52
N GLN A 164 5.17 -22.72 3.10
CA GLN A 164 6.49 -23.11 2.63
C GLN A 164 7.57 -22.42 3.45
N VAL A 165 8.76 -23.01 3.46
CA VAL A 165 9.94 -22.43 4.09
C VAL A 165 11.10 -22.42 3.11
N PHE A 166 12.05 -21.51 3.29
CA PHE A 166 13.22 -21.41 2.42
C PHE A 166 14.47 -21.05 3.21
N ARG A 167 15.63 -21.49 2.71
CA ARG A 167 16.91 -21.00 3.22
C ARG A 167 17.23 -19.63 2.61
N PRO A 168 17.51 -18.59 3.42
CA PRO A 168 17.92 -17.29 2.90
C PRO A 168 19.12 -17.40 1.93
N GLY A 169 19.09 -16.60 0.87
CA GLY A 169 20.01 -16.66 -0.26
C GLY A 169 19.33 -17.13 -1.55
N PRO A 170 20.07 -17.74 -2.50
CA PRO A 170 19.49 -18.23 -3.75
C PRO A 170 18.45 -19.33 -3.49
N VAL A 171 17.22 -19.09 -3.97
CA VAL A 171 16.09 -20.01 -3.89
C VAL A 171 15.52 -20.25 -5.28
N THR A 172 15.30 -21.52 -5.62
CA THR A 172 14.57 -21.95 -6.81
C THR A 172 13.11 -22.16 -6.45
N VAL A 173 12.23 -21.37 -7.05
CA VAL A 173 10.79 -21.44 -6.84
C VAL A 173 10.14 -22.20 -7.99
N ARG A 174 9.36 -23.22 -7.67
CA ARG A 174 8.55 -23.99 -8.62
C ARG A 174 7.08 -23.75 -8.38
N LEU A 175 6.38 -23.23 -9.39
CA LEU A 175 4.95 -23.00 -9.38
C LEU A 175 4.28 -23.96 -10.36
N ARG A 176 3.23 -24.66 -9.93
CA ARG A 176 2.40 -25.51 -10.78
C ARG A 176 0.94 -25.07 -10.68
N ASN A 177 0.26 -24.96 -11.81
CA ASN A 177 -1.18 -24.73 -11.86
C ASN A 177 -1.90 -26.03 -12.25
N GLU A 178 -2.72 -26.56 -11.34
CA GLU A 178 -3.55 -27.75 -11.48
C GLU A 178 -5.04 -27.39 -11.65
N ALA A 179 -5.40 -26.10 -11.54
CA ALA A 179 -6.74 -25.62 -11.74
C ALA A 179 -7.09 -25.50 -13.24
N PRO A 180 -8.37 -25.61 -13.62
CA PRO A 180 -8.81 -25.55 -15.02
C PRO A 180 -8.85 -24.13 -15.60
N HIS A 181 -8.24 -23.15 -14.92
CA HIS A 181 -8.23 -21.74 -15.30
C HIS A 181 -6.83 -21.16 -15.12
N VAL A 182 -6.61 -19.99 -15.71
CA VAL A 182 -5.35 -19.26 -15.59
C VAL A 182 -5.15 -18.72 -14.18
N VAL A 183 -3.93 -18.85 -13.66
CA VAL A 183 -3.54 -18.28 -12.37
C VAL A 183 -2.36 -17.34 -12.57
N VAL A 184 -2.44 -16.17 -11.98
CA VAL A 184 -1.30 -15.25 -11.89
C VAL A 184 -0.74 -15.32 -10.48
N ALA A 185 0.41 -15.97 -10.34
CA ALA A 185 1.10 -16.11 -9.07
C ALA A 185 1.98 -14.88 -8.81
N VAL A 186 1.85 -14.29 -7.64
CA VAL A 186 2.60 -13.11 -7.19
C VAL A 186 3.39 -13.51 -5.96
N LEU A 187 4.72 -13.48 -6.06
CA LEU A 187 5.61 -13.62 -4.91
C LEU A 187 5.91 -12.22 -4.37
N GLU A 188 5.55 -11.97 -3.12
CA GLU A 188 5.62 -10.64 -2.53
C GLU A 188 6.05 -10.66 -1.05
N GLN A 189 6.72 -9.58 -0.63
CA GLN A 189 7.08 -9.36 0.76
C GLN A 189 5.85 -9.06 1.60
N VAL A 190 5.82 -9.60 2.82
CA VAL A 190 4.73 -9.38 3.78
C VAL A 190 4.97 -8.14 4.64
N ARG A 191 6.24 -7.74 4.85
CA ARG A 191 6.60 -6.59 5.69
C ARG A 191 5.90 -5.30 5.20
N PRO A 192 5.21 -4.53 6.07
CA PRO A 192 4.66 -3.23 5.72
C PRO A 192 5.69 -2.27 5.12
N ASP A 193 5.26 -1.27 4.35
CA ASP A 193 6.18 -0.26 3.82
C ASP A 193 6.75 0.58 4.99
N PRO A 194 8.06 0.53 5.28
CA PRO A 194 8.64 1.28 6.40
C PRO A 194 8.65 2.79 6.16
N ARG A 195 8.30 3.26 4.95
CA ARG A 195 8.20 4.68 4.58
C ARG A 195 6.81 5.26 4.77
N ALA A 196 5.81 4.40 4.95
CA ALA A 196 4.43 4.81 5.21
C ALA A 196 4.28 5.32 6.65
N ILE A 197 3.47 6.35 6.82
CA ILE A 197 3.03 6.85 8.14
C ILE A 197 1.52 6.66 8.18
N THR A 198 1.04 5.81 9.10
CA THR A 198 -0.40 5.56 9.19
C THR A 198 -1.13 6.67 9.93
N ALA A 199 -2.43 6.79 9.69
CA ALA A 199 -3.28 7.77 10.37
C ALA A 199 -3.18 7.63 11.90
N ALA A 200 -3.24 6.41 12.43
CA ALA A 200 -3.09 6.18 13.86
C ALA A 200 -1.70 6.57 14.39
N GLN A 201 -0.64 6.42 13.60
CA GLN A 201 0.71 6.84 14.00
C GLN A 201 0.82 8.36 14.05
N VAL A 202 0.46 9.06 12.99
CA VAL A 202 0.63 10.52 12.94
C VAL A 202 -0.31 11.27 13.88
N MET A 203 -1.51 10.73 14.14
CA MET A 203 -2.45 11.31 15.10
C MET A 203 -1.93 11.25 16.55
N ARG A 204 -0.89 10.48 16.84
CA ARG A 204 -0.20 10.49 18.14
C ARG A 204 0.74 11.68 18.29
N GLU A 205 1.14 12.32 17.19
CA GLU A 205 1.99 13.52 17.21
C GLU A 205 1.20 14.77 17.63
N PRO A 206 1.58 15.46 18.73
CA PRO A 206 0.88 16.65 19.20
C PRO A 206 0.87 17.79 18.17
N GLU A 207 1.98 17.97 17.45
CA GLU A 207 2.12 19.01 16.43
C GLU A 207 1.15 18.79 15.26
N PHE A 208 0.98 17.54 14.82
CA PHE A 208 0.04 17.21 13.75
C PHE A 208 -1.42 17.42 14.19
N ARG A 209 -1.78 17.00 15.41
CA ARG A 209 -3.15 17.24 15.94
C ARG A 209 -3.53 18.72 15.97
N ALA A 210 -2.56 19.62 16.14
CA ALA A 210 -2.82 21.06 16.07
C ALA A 210 -3.17 21.51 14.64
N VAL A 211 -2.60 20.88 13.62
CA VAL A 211 -2.90 21.14 12.20
C VAL A 211 -4.23 20.55 11.79
N ALA A 212 -4.49 19.28 12.11
CA ALA A 212 -5.77 18.62 11.77
C ALA A 212 -6.99 19.37 12.32
N ARG A 213 -6.89 19.94 13.53
CA ARG A 213 -7.97 20.77 14.12
C ARG A 213 -8.22 22.08 13.38
N LEU A 214 -7.25 22.59 12.62
CA LEU A 214 -7.45 23.78 11.79
C LEU A 214 -8.27 23.44 10.54
N GLU A 215 -8.17 22.21 10.03
CA GLU A 215 -8.93 21.72 8.87
C GLU A 215 -10.41 21.60 9.16
N ASP A 216 -10.76 20.97 10.29
CA ASP A 216 -12.16 20.86 10.77
C ASP A 216 -12.83 22.25 10.85
N ARG A 217 -12.04 23.29 11.18
CA ARG A 217 -12.54 24.66 11.30
C ARG A 217 -12.68 25.35 9.94
N SER A 218 -11.80 25.08 8.98
CA SER A 218 -11.91 25.63 7.63
C SER A 218 -13.03 24.98 6.82
N ASP A 219 -13.26 23.67 6.98
CA ASP A 219 -14.35 22.95 6.32
C ASP A 219 -15.71 23.34 6.91
N ALA A 220 -15.80 23.52 8.23
CA ALA A 220 -16.99 24.07 8.89
C ALA A 220 -17.29 25.52 8.44
N ALA A 221 -16.27 26.33 8.18
CA ALA A 221 -16.43 27.69 7.64
C ALA A 221 -16.81 27.72 6.15
N ALA A 222 -16.38 26.73 5.37
CA ALA A 222 -16.75 26.60 3.95
C ALA A 222 -18.16 26.00 3.75
N GLY A 223 -18.67 25.20 4.70
CA GLY A 223 -20.00 24.57 4.66
C GLY A 223 -21.18 25.50 4.99
N SER A 224 -20.96 26.78 5.30
CA SER A 224 -21.99 27.77 5.63
C SER A 224 -22.22 28.79 4.51
N GLY A 225 -22.33 28.31 3.27
CA GLY A 225 -22.85 29.07 2.13
C GLY A 225 -24.39 29.10 2.12
N PRO A 226 -25.04 30.20 1.70
CA PRO A 226 -26.47 30.40 1.89
C PRO A 226 -27.30 29.39 1.09
N THR A 227 -28.27 28.78 1.77
CA THR A 227 -29.37 28.03 1.17
C THR A 227 -30.08 28.94 0.17
N ALA A 228 -29.81 28.74 -1.13
CA ALA A 228 -30.51 29.43 -2.20
C ALA A 228 -31.98 29.00 -2.14
N THR A 229 -32.81 29.93 -1.68
CA THR A 229 -34.26 29.83 -1.72
C THR A 229 -34.67 29.78 -3.18
N SER A 230 -35.18 28.63 -3.65
CA SER A 230 -35.78 28.51 -4.97
C SER A 230 -37.13 29.24 -4.98
N GLY A 231 -37.08 30.52 -5.36
CA GLY A 231 -38.23 31.31 -5.79
C GLY A 231 -38.66 30.91 -7.20
N SER A 232 -39.97 30.68 -7.32
CA SER A 232 -40.78 30.34 -8.49
C SER A 232 -40.50 31.14 -9.79
N GLY A 233 -40.64 30.42 -10.91
CA GLY A 233 -40.98 30.92 -12.24
C GLY A 233 -41.73 29.83 -13.00
#